data_AF-A0AAW1I341-F1
#
_entry.id   AF-A0AAW1I341-F1
#
_cell.length_a   1.000
_cell.length_b   1.000
_cell.length_c   1.000
_cell.angle_alpha   90.00
_cell.angle_beta   90.00
_cell.angle_gamma   90.00
#
_symmetry.space_group_name_H-M   'P 1'
#
loop_
_entity.id
_entity.type
_entity.pdbx_description
1 polymer ?
#
loop_
_entity_poly.entity_id
_entity_poly.type
_entity_poly.pdbx_seq_one_letter_code
_entity_poly.pdbx_strand_id
1 'polypeptide(L)'
;MVVASLIATMAFQVGINPPDGAWQDNMDGHIAGNSIMADVDKDQYDRLLIYNTVGLISSLSVILLLISGLPIACKRLFVRILMITLWIDVTATTISYVMSVIYLTGNREFPWPSSGNHHAVLIALLVSVYFWIALMVILLLANALRFIVKALRGLAHLVAKLFRGCFSIVMRRPYVYNQ
;
A
#
# COMPACT_ATOMS: atom_id res chain seq x y z
N MET A 1 -0.70 -14.70 -1.91
CA MET A 1 -0.84 -14.65 -3.37
C MET A 1 -2.24 -14.18 -3.79
N VAL A 2 -3.31 -14.82 -3.30
CA VAL A 2 -4.70 -14.53 -3.69
C VAL A 2 -5.06 -13.04 -3.65
N VAL A 3 -4.73 -12.32 -2.57
CA VAL A 3 -5.07 -10.89 -2.44
C VAL A 3 -4.43 -10.05 -3.55
N ALA A 4 -3.14 -10.22 -3.83
CA ALA A 4 -2.44 -9.48 -4.87
C ALA A 4 -3.00 -9.80 -6.27
N SER A 5 -3.35 -11.06 -6.56
CA SER A 5 -3.98 -11.40 -7.83
C SER A 5 -5.37 -10.75 -7.98
N LEU A 6 -6.17 -10.70 -6.90
CA LEU A 6 -7.49 -10.05 -6.94
C LEU A 6 -7.37 -8.55 -7.19
N ILE A 7 -6.45 -7.88 -6.48
CA ILE A 7 -6.22 -6.44 -6.62
C ILE A 7 -5.68 -6.13 -8.02
N ALA A 8 -4.73 -6.92 -8.54
CA ALA A 8 -4.24 -6.78 -9.91
C ALA A 8 -5.38 -6.88 -10.93
N THR A 9 -6.28 -7.85 -10.78
CA THR A 9 -7.44 -8.00 -11.67
C THR A 9 -8.38 -6.81 -11.59
N MET A 10 -8.69 -6.31 -10.39
CA MET A 10 -9.54 -5.13 -10.22
C MET A 10 -8.92 -3.87 -10.83
N ALA A 11 -7.62 -3.64 -10.61
CA ALA A 11 -6.90 -2.51 -11.19
C ALA A 11 -6.84 -2.60 -12.72
N PHE A 12 -6.61 -3.81 -13.27
CA PHE A 12 -6.67 -4.04 -14.71
C PHE A 12 -8.05 -3.72 -15.28
N GLN A 13 -9.13 -4.14 -14.60
CA GLN A 13 -10.50 -3.85 -15.03
C GLN A 13 -10.80 -2.35 -15.10
N VAL A 14 -10.38 -1.57 -14.10
CA VAL A 14 -10.55 -0.10 -14.09
C VAL A 14 -9.70 0.57 -15.17
N GLY A 15 -8.51 0.03 -15.46
CA GLY A 15 -7.62 0.60 -16.48
C GLY A 15 -8.14 0.43 -17.91
N ILE A 16 -8.82 -0.69 -18.20
CA ILE A 16 -9.39 -0.97 -19.53
C ILE A 16 -10.85 -0.50 -19.67
N ASN A 17 -11.55 -0.30 -18.54
CA ASN A 17 -12.91 0.23 -18.49
C ASN A 17 -12.93 1.43 -17.54
N PRO A 18 -12.59 2.63 -18.04
CA PRO A 18 -12.60 3.82 -17.19
C PRO A 18 -14.03 4.09 -16.66
N PRO A 19 -14.16 4.70 -15.47
CA PRO A 19 -15.44 5.20 -15.02
C PRO A 19 -15.99 6.22 -16.04
N ASP A 20 -17.30 6.27 -16.20
CA ASP A 20 -18.05 6.87 -17.33
C ASP A 20 -17.90 6.19 -18.69
N GLY A 21 -16.98 5.22 -18.84
CA GLY A 21 -16.78 4.51 -20.09
C GLY A 21 -16.07 5.35 -21.15
N ALA A 22 -16.14 4.88 -22.40
CA ALA A 22 -15.52 5.53 -23.54
C ALA A 22 -16.59 6.00 -24.53
N TRP A 23 -16.28 7.06 -25.27
CA TRP A 23 -17.11 7.54 -26.36
C TRP A 23 -17.30 6.45 -27.41
N GLN A 24 -18.51 6.36 -27.96
CA GLN A 24 -18.90 5.36 -28.96
C GLN A 24 -18.96 5.94 -30.37
N ASP A 25 -18.86 7.26 -30.52
CA ASP A 25 -18.93 7.98 -31.79
C ASP A 25 -17.85 9.08 -31.87
N ASN A 26 -17.77 9.72 -33.04
CA ASN A 26 -16.84 10.83 -33.32
C ASN A 26 -17.60 12.16 -33.46
N MET A 27 -18.52 12.46 -32.54
CA MET A 27 -19.31 13.70 -32.55
C MET A 27 -18.74 14.74 -31.57
N ASP A 28 -19.21 15.98 -31.63
CA ASP A 28 -18.92 17.06 -30.64
C ASP A 28 -17.44 17.30 -30.26
N GLY A 29 -16.50 16.89 -31.11
CA GLY A 29 -15.06 17.06 -30.89
C GLY A 29 -14.38 15.93 -30.11
N HIS A 30 -15.13 14.90 -29.69
CA HIS A 30 -14.57 13.68 -29.09
C HIS A 30 -14.35 12.58 -30.14
N ILE A 31 -13.49 11.61 -29.80
CA ILE A 31 -13.12 10.49 -30.67
C ILE A 31 -13.57 9.19 -29.99
N ALA A 32 -14.23 8.31 -30.75
CA ALA A 32 -14.65 7.00 -30.30
C ALA A 32 -13.46 6.22 -29.74
N GLY A 33 -13.65 5.65 -28.54
CA GLY A 33 -12.60 4.98 -27.79
C GLY A 33 -11.85 5.87 -26.80
N ASN A 34 -11.97 7.21 -26.88
CA ASN A 34 -11.48 8.07 -25.80
C ASN A 34 -12.35 7.93 -24.55
N SER A 35 -11.71 7.92 -23.38
CA SER A 35 -12.39 7.95 -22.09
C SER A 35 -13.22 9.22 -21.96
N ILE A 36 -14.50 9.10 -21.62
CA ILE A 36 -15.39 10.25 -21.38
C ILE A 36 -14.84 11.10 -20.23
N MET A 37 -14.31 10.45 -19.20
CA MET A 37 -13.70 11.14 -18.06
C MET A 37 -12.46 11.97 -18.47
N ALA A 38 -11.69 11.51 -19.48
CA ALA A 38 -10.50 12.24 -19.94
C ALA A 38 -10.85 13.54 -20.68
N ASP A 39 -12.00 13.58 -21.36
CA ASP A 39 -12.48 14.77 -22.07
C ASP A 39 -13.21 15.74 -21.13
N VAL A 40 -13.89 15.23 -20.10
CA VAL A 40 -14.62 16.05 -19.11
C VAL A 40 -13.69 16.65 -18.05
N ASP A 41 -12.79 15.86 -17.48
CA ASP A 41 -11.88 16.28 -16.41
C ASP A 41 -10.56 15.52 -16.48
N LYS A 42 -9.67 16.05 -17.31
CA LYS A 42 -8.35 15.45 -17.59
C LYS A 42 -7.50 15.28 -16.32
N ASP A 43 -7.50 16.26 -15.42
CA ASP A 43 -6.65 16.23 -14.23
C ASP A 43 -7.03 15.06 -13.30
N GLN A 44 -8.32 14.82 -13.14
CA GLN A 44 -8.83 13.76 -12.28
C GLN A 44 -8.69 12.38 -12.93
N TYR A 45 -8.86 12.31 -14.25
CA TYR A 45 -8.55 11.12 -15.04
C TYR A 45 -7.08 10.71 -14.91
N ASP A 46 -6.16 11.66 -15.04
CA ASP A 46 -4.72 11.41 -14.90
C ASP A 46 -4.38 10.94 -13.47
N ARG A 47 -4.97 11.55 -12.43
CA ARG A 47 -4.82 11.08 -11.04
C ARG A 47 -5.34 9.65 -10.86
N LEU A 48 -6.53 9.34 -11.37
CA LEU A 48 -7.11 8.00 -11.31
C LEU A 48 -6.18 6.96 -11.97
N LEU A 49 -5.66 7.25 -13.16
CA LEU A 49 -4.73 6.36 -13.85
C LEU A 49 -3.43 6.16 -13.09
N ILE A 50 -2.88 7.23 -12.49
CA ILE A 50 -1.65 7.12 -11.69
C ILE A 50 -1.87 6.19 -10.49
N TYR A 51 -2.90 6.43 -9.69
CA TYR A 51 -3.16 5.59 -8.51
C TYR A 51 -3.47 4.15 -8.89
N ASN A 52 -4.25 3.94 -9.95
CA ASN A 52 -4.57 2.61 -10.45
C ASN A 52 -3.32 1.85 -10.94
N THR A 53 -2.45 2.53 -11.68
CA THR A 53 -1.21 1.96 -12.21
C THR A 53 -0.22 1.61 -11.10
N VAL A 54 -0.11 2.47 -10.08
CA VAL A 54 0.70 2.21 -8.89
C VAL A 54 0.20 0.95 -8.17
N GLY A 55 -1.11 0.81 -8.00
CA GLY A 55 -1.72 -0.40 -7.44
C GLY A 55 -1.36 -1.64 -8.28
N LEU A 56 -1.65 -1.59 -9.59
CA LEU A 56 -1.37 -2.70 -10.51
C LEU A 56 0.10 -3.15 -10.47
N ILE A 57 1.06 -2.22 -10.59
CA ILE A 57 2.49 -2.52 -10.58
C ILE A 57 2.94 -3.07 -9.22
N SER A 58 2.43 -2.50 -8.12
CA SER A 58 2.72 -2.99 -6.77
C SER A 58 2.23 -4.43 -6.58
N SER A 59 1.00 -4.71 -7.02
CA SER A 59 0.40 -6.04 -6.99
C SER A 59 1.17 -7.06 -7.84
N LEU A 60 1.55 -6.71 -9.07
CA LEU A 60 2.37 -7.54 -9.95
C LEU A 60 3.76 -7.81 -9.33
N SER A 61 4.37 -6.80 -8.71
CA SER A 61 5.64 -6.95 -8.02
C SER A 61 5.54 -7.95 -6.86
N VAL A 62 4.46 -7.89 -6.07
CA VAL A 62 4.17 -8.86 -5.00
C VAL A 62 4.02 -10.27 -5.57
N ILE A 63 3.26 -10.45 -6.65
CA ILE A 63 3.06 -11.75 -7.31
C ILE A 63 4.40 -12.31 -7.79
N LEU A 64 5.20 -11.51 -8.51
CA LEU A 64 6.52 -11.91 -8.98
C LEU A 64 7.44 -12.31 -7.83
N LEU A 65 7.50 -11.49 -6.77
CA LEU A 65 8.31 -11.80 -5.58
C LEU A 65 7.86 -13.11 -4.90
N LEU A 66 6.56 -13.37 -4.83
CA LEU A 66 6.03 -14.63 -4.28
C LEU A 66 6.38 -15.84 -5.16
N ILE A 67 6.30 -15.71 -6.48
CA ILE A 67 6.56 -16.80 -7.44
C ILE A 67 8.06 -17.08 -7.57
N SER A 68 8.91 -16.05 -7.56
CA SER A 68 10.37 -16.19 -7.72
C SER A 68 11.02 -16.98 -6.59
N GLY A 69 10.31 -17.25 -5.50
CA GLY A 69 10.78 -18.13 -4.43
C GLY A 69 12.13 -17.69 -3.84
N LEU A 70 12.47 -16.40 -3.95
CA LEU A 70 13.81 -15.90 -3.65
C LEU A 70 14.20 -16.30 -2.22
N PRO A 71 15.32 -17.00 -2.01
CA PRO A 71 15.80 -17.35 -0.68
C PRO A 71 16.44 -16.11 -0.05
N ILE A 72 15.64 -15.09 0.22
CA ILE A 72 16.12 -13.92 0.95
C ILE A 72 16.52 -14.43 2.34
N ALA A 73 17.79 -14.27 2.69
CA ALA A 73 18.41 -14.77 3.92
C ALA A 73 17.61 -14.42 5.19
N CYS A 74 16.77 -13.38 5.13
CA CYS A 74 15.76 -13.07 6.12
C CYS A 74 14.34 -13.25 5.58
N LYS A 75 13.75 -14.45 5.73
CA LYS A 75 12.30 -14.69 5.49
C LYS A 75 11.41 -13.64 6.18
N ARG A 76 11.85 -13.14 7.34
CA ARG A 76 11.15 -12.11 8.11
C ARG A 76 11.16 -10.73 7.44
N LEU A 77 12.23 -10.38 6.73
CA LEU A 77 12.32 -9.14 5.96
C LEU A 77 11.52 -9.24 4.66
N PHE A 78 11.60 -10.39 3.98
CA PHE A 78 10.78 -10.67 2.80
C PHE A 78 9.28 -10.50 3.06
N VAL A 79 8.75 -11.13 4.12
CA VAL A 79 7.34 -10.99 4.51
C VAL A 79 7.00 -9.55 4.91
N ARG A 80 7.93 -8.81 5.50
CA ARG A 80 7.72 -7.39 5.85
C ARG A 80 7.65 -6.49 4.62
N ILE A 81 8.52 -6.71 3.64
CA ILE A 81 8.50 -5.96 2.38
C ILE A 81 7.18 -6.23 1.65
N LEU A 82 6.80 -7.51 1.51
CA LEU A 82 5.53 -7.91 0.89
C LEU A 82 4.31 -7.31 1.58
N MET A 83 4.33 -7.26 2.91
CA MET A 83 3.26 -6.62 3.67
C MET A 83 3.23 -5.13 3.34
N ILE A 84 4.35 -4.40 3.40
CA ILE A 84 4.37 -2.96 3.11
C ILE A 84 3.93 -2.65 1.68
N THR A 85 4.36 -3.42 0.68
CA THR A 85 3.92 -3.23 -0.71
C THR A 85 2.43 -3.51 -0.89
N LEU A 86 1.89 -4.56 -0.27
CA LEU A 86 0.44 -4.82 -0.26
C LEU A 86 -0.34 -3.68 0.37
N TRP A 87 0.21 -3.03 1.40
CA TRP A 87 -0.45 -1.93 2.07
C TRP A 87 -0.56 -0.70 1.17
N ILE A 88 0.53 -0.34 0.50
CA ILE A 88 0.55 0.72 -0.51
C ILE A 88 -0.47 0.40 -1.61
N ASP A 89 -0.49 -0.85 -2.07
CA ASP A 89 -1.42 -1.31 -3.10
C ASP A 89 -2.90 -1.16 -2.70
N VAL A 90 -3.28 -1.61 -1.49
CA VAL A 90 -4.66 -1.46 -1.01
C VAL A 90 -5.02 0.03 -0.85
N THR A 91 -4.08 0.88 -0.41
CA THR A 91 -4.35 2.33 -0.29
C THR A 91 -4.60 2.96 -1.65
N ALA A 92 -3.77 2.63 -2.64
CA ALA A 92 -3.85 3.18 -3.99
C ALA A 92 -5.15 2.74 -4.69
N THR A 93 -5.50 1.47 -4.58
CA THR A 93 -6.74 0.93 -5.16
C THR A 93 -8.00 1.46 -4.49
N THR A 94 -7.97 1.69 -3.17
CA THR A 94 -9.09 2.34 -2.45
C THR A 94 -9.31 3.77 -2.93
N ILE A 95 -8.23 4.54 -3.12
CA ILE A 95 -8.32 5.91 -3.67
C ILE A 95 -8.90 5.88 -5.08
N SER A 96 -8.41 4.99 -5.94
CA SER A 96 -8.95 4.82 -7.30
C SER A 96 -10.45 4.50 -7.29
N TYR A 97 -10.88 3.58 -6.42
CA TYR A 97 -12.29 3.23 -6.28
C TYR A 97 -13.15 4.42 -5.86
N VAL A 98 -12.71 5.19 -4.86
CA VAL A 98 -13.45 6.37 -4.39
C VAL A 98 -13.58 7.41 -5.51
N MET A 99 -12.50 7.66 -6.27
CA MET A 99 -12.57 8.56 -7.42
C MET A 99 -13.58 8.07 -8.46
N SER A 100 -13.54 6.79 -8.84
CA SER A 100 -14.52 6.21 -9.77
C SER A 100 -15.96 6.37 -9.29
N VAL A 101 -16.24 6.10 -8.02
CA VAL A 101 -17.60 6.21 -7.48
C VAL A 101 -18.10 7.66 -7.44
N ILE A 102 -17.23 8.61 -7.09
CA ILE A 102 -17.57 10.04 -7.10
C ILE A 102 -17.99 10.47 -8.50
N TYR A 103 -17.26 10.03 -9.54
CA TYR A 103 -17.61 10.37 -10.93
C TYR A 103 -18.90 9.70 -11.39
N LEU A 104 -19.10 8.42 -11.06
CA LEU A 104 -20.31 7.68 -11.42
C LEU A 104 -21.59 8.19 -10.71
N THR A 105 -21.45 8.81 -9.53
CA THR A 105 -22.59 9.26 -8.69
C THR A 105 -22.78 10.77 -8.66
N GLY A 106 -21.82 11.54 -9.16
CA GLY A 106 -21.88 13.00 -9.21
C GLY A 106 -22.63 13.50 -10.43
N ASN A 107 -23.86 13.98 -10.25
CA ASN A 107 -24.46 14.89 -11.23
C ASN A 107 -23.51 16.09 -11.38
N ARG A 108 -23.02 16.29 -12.60
CA ARG A 108 -22.00 17.26 -13.02
C ARG A 108 -22.18 18.63 -12.36
N GLU A 109 -21.52 18.84 -11.22
CA GLU A 109 -21.21 20.15 -10.63
C GLU A 109 -20.29 19.91 -9.42
N PHE A 110 -19.24 20.72 -9.33
CA PHE A 110 -18.08 20.61 -8.45
C PHE A 110 -18.37 20.28 -6.96
N PRO A 111 -17.37 19.74 -6.23
CA PRO A 111 -17.48 19.25 -4.84
C PRO A 111 -17.58 20.37 -3.79
N TRP A 112 -18.73 21.01 -3.66
CA TRP A 112 -19.17 21.73 -2.45
C TRP A 112 -20.71 21.57 -2.29
N PRO A 113 -21.26 21.71 -1.07
CA PRO A 113 -22.47 20.98 -0.69
C PRO A 113 -23.75 21.62 -1.24
N SER A 114 -24.22 21.13 -2.39
CA SER A 114 -25.57 21.41 -2.88
C SER A 114 -26.52 20.28 -2.47
N SER A 115 -27.44 20.66 -1.58
CA SER A 115 -28.58 19.91 -1.02
C SER A 115 -29.08 18.70 -1.81
N GLY A 116 -28.85 17.48 -1.28
CA GLY A 116 -29.47 16.24 -1.76
C GLY A 116 -28.86 14.97 -1.14
N ASN A 117 -29.57 13.85 -1.22
CA ASN A 117 -29.19 12.54 -0.62
C ASN A 117 -27.80 11.99 -1.05
N HIS A 118 -27.14 12.60 -2.03
CA HIS A 118 -25.78 12.28 -2.50
C HIS A 118 -24.69 12.59 -1.47
N HIS A 119 -24.94 13.50 -0.52
CA HIS A 119 -24.00 13.79 0.59
C HIS A 119 -23.80 12.59 1.50
N ALA A 120 -24.82 11.76 1.69
CA ALA A 120 -24.72 10.60 2.57
C ALA A 120 -23.74 9.55 2.03
N VAL A 121 -23.72 9.32 0.72
CA VAL A 121 -22.80 8.37 0.07
C VAL A 121 -21.36 8.88 0.13
N LEU A 122 -21.15 10.16 -0.21
CA LEU A 122 -19.85 10.81 -0.10
C LEU A 122 -19.31 10.82 1.34
N ILE A 123 -20.15 11.17 2.33
CA ILE A 123 -19.77 11.14 3.74
C ILE A 123 -19.48 9.72 4.20
N ALA A 124 -20.30 8.72 3.82
CA ALA A 124 -20.05 7.32 4.17
C ALA A 124 -18.73 6.80 3.55
N LEU A 125 -18.41 7.20 2.33
CA LEU A 125 -17.14 6.87 1.68
C LEU A 125 -15.96 7.55 2.40
N LEU A 126 -16.07 8.83 2.73
CA LEU A 126 -15.02 9.56 3.45
C LEU A 126 -14.80 8.99 4.87
N VAL A 127 -15.87 8.68 5.60
CA VAL A 127 -15.81 8.05 6.93
C VAL A 127 -15.20 6.66 6.84
N SER A 128 -15.58 5.85 5.85
CA SER A 128 -15.00 4.51 5.66
C SER A 128 -13.51 4.57 5.31
N VAL A 129 -13.09 5.52 4.47
CA VAL A 129 -11.67 5.79 4.17
C VAL A 129 -10.91 6.25 5.40
N TYR A 130 -11.47 7.16 6.20
CA TYR A 130 -10.80 7.65 7.42
C TYR A 130 -10.63 6.53 8.45
N PHE A 131 -11.67 5.72 8.66
CA PHE A 131 -11.61 4.55 9.54
C PHE A 131 -10.57 3.55 9.04
N TRP A 132 -10.52 3.33 7.73
CA TRP A 132 -9.57 2.42 7.10
C TRP A 132 -8.12 2.93 7.20
N ILE A 133 -7.86 4.22 7.00
CA ILE A 133 -6.55 4.86 7.23
C ILE A 133 -6.14 4.75 8.70
N ALA A 134 -7.06 5.01 9.64
CA ALA A 134 -6.78 4.89 11.07
C ALA A 134 -6.40 3.46 11.46
N LEU A 135 -7.14 2.47 10.96
CA LEU A 135 -6.84 1.05 11.12
C LEU A 135 -5.46 0.72 10.54
N MET A 136 -5.13 1.27 9.38
CA MET A 136 -3.84 1.09 8.75
C MET A 136 -2.69 1.67 9.60
N VAL A 137 -2.81 2.90 10.10
CA VAL A 137 -1.81 3.52 10.98
C VAL A 137 -1.59 2.70 12.25
N ILE A 138 -2.66 2.19 12.88
CA ILE A 138 -2.58 1.37 14.09
C ILE A 138 -1.77 0.09 13.85
N LEU A 139 -2.03 -0.62 12.75
CA LEU A 139 -1.35 -1.87 12.41
C LEU A 139 0.13 -1.66 12.05
N LEU A 140 0.45 -0.55 11.37
CA LEU A 140 1.85 -0.15 11.11
C LEU A 140 2.58 0.15 12.42
N LEU A 141 1.97 0.92 13.33
CA LEU A 141 2.52 1.20 14.65
C LEU A 141 2.74 -0.08 15.46
N ALA A 142 1.79 -1.02 15.45
CA ALA A 142 1.92 -2.30 16.13
C ALA A 142 3.09 -3.15 15.57
N ASN A 143 3.26 -3.18 14.25
CA ASN A 143 4.35 -3.92 13.61
C ASN A 143 5.72 -3.22 13.74
N ALA A 144 5.75 -1.89 13.78
CA ALA A 144 6.93 -1.11 14.10
C ALA A 144 7.38 -1.37 15.55
N LEU A 145 6.45 -1.30 16.50
CA LEU A 145 6.69 -1.57 17.92
C LEU A 145 7.23 -2.99 18.14
N ARG A 146 6.60 -4.01 17.55
CA ARG A 146 7.08 -5.41 17.64
C ARG A 146 8.52 -5.57 17.15
N PHE A 147 8.91 -4.83 16.12
CA PHE A 147 10.27 -4.89 15.58
C PHE A 147 11.26 -4.11 16.42
N ILE A 148 10.89 -2.92 16.92
CA ILE A 148 11.71 -2.15 17.86
C ILE A 148 11.99 -2.99 19.11
N VAL A 149 10.97 -3.60 19.72
CA VAL A 149 11.13 -4.47 20.89
C VAL A 149 12.05 -5.65 20.60
N LYS A 150 11.97 -6.23 19.40
CA LYS A 150 12.83 -7.35 19.00
C LYS A 150 14.28 -6.90 18.76
N ALA A 151 14.47 -5.72 18.16
CA ALA A 151 15.78 -5.12 17.94
C ALA A 151 16.46 -4.75 19.28
N LEU A 152 15.73 -4.13 20.21
CA LEU A 152 16.21 -3.82 21.56
C LEU A 152 16.62 -5.07 22.33
N ARG A 153 15.79 -6.14 22.28
CA ARG A 153 16.15 -7.42 22.89
C ARG A 153 17.39 -8.05 22.27
N GLY A 154 17.56 -7.95 20.95
CA GLY A 154 18.76 -8.41 20.25
C GLY A 154 20.00 -7.63 20.66
N LEU A 155 19.90 -6.30 20.75
CA LEU A 155 20.97 -5.42 21.18
C LEU A 155 21.39 -5.70 22.63
N ALA A 156 20.42 -5.83 23.54
CA ALA A 156 20.69 -6.20 24.93
C ALA A 156 21.44 -7.53 25.05
N HIS A 157 21.07 -8.52 24.22
CA HIS A 157 21.76 -9.81 24.17
C HIS A 157 23.21 -9.69 23.69
N LEU A 158 23.47 -8.84 22.67
CA LEU A 158 24.81 -8.55 22.16
C LEU A 158 25.68 -7.84 23.19
N VAL A 159 25.14 -6.83 23.87
CA VAL A 159 25.82 -6.12 24.97
C VAL A 159 26.16 -7.09 26.10
N ALA A 160 25.22 -7.95 26.51
CA ALA A 160 25.48 -8.97 27.54
C ALA A 160 26.52 -10.01 27.12
N LYS A 161 26.63 -10.31 25.82
CA LYS A 161 27.66 -11.20 25.27
C LYS A 161 29.04 -10.54 25.27
N LEU A 162 29.13 -9.27 24.91
CA LEU A 162 30.37 -8.49 24.96
C LEU A 162 30.90 -8.36 26.40
N PHE A 163 30.01 -8.09 27.36
CA PHE A 163 30.37 -8.04 28.78
C PHE A 163 30.94 -9.37 29.29
N ARG A 164 30.29 -10.49 28.96
CA ARG A 164 30.78 -11.84 29.31
C ARG A 164 32.10 -12.20 28.63
N GLY A 165 32.28 -11.80 27.37
CA GLY A 165 33.54 -12.00 26.63
C GLY A 165 34.71 -11.24 27.25
N CYS A 166 34.51 -9.97 27.61
CA CYS A 166 35.54 -9.13 28.23
C CYS A 166 35.99 -9.68 29.60
N PHE A 167 35.04 -10.16 30.41
CA PHE A 167 35.32 -10.79 31.71
C PHE A 167 36.13 -12.09 31.58
N SER A 168 35.89 -12.88 30.52
CA SER A 168 36.63 -14.13 30.26
C SER A 168 38.10 -13.92 29.86
N ILE A 169 38.42 -12.76 29.25
CA ILE A 169 39.78 -12.40 28.84
C ILE A 169 40.59 -11.90 30.04
N VAL A 170 39.97 -11.13 30.93
CA VAL A 170 40.62 -10.59 32.15
C VAL A 170 40.98 -11.69 33.16
N MET A 171 40.22 -12.78 33.23
CA MET A 171 40.49 -13.89 34.16
C MET A 171 41.57 -14.88 33.70
N ARG A 172 42.06 -14.78 32.46
CA ARG A 172 43.17 -15.59 31.93
C ARG A 172 44.53 -14.99 32.31
N ARG A 173 44.79 -14.76 33.61
CA ARG A 173 46.17 -14.54 34.07
C ARG A 173 46.84 -15.90 34.30
N PRO A 174 48.02 -16.18 33.69
CA PRO A 174 48.74 -17.42 33.95
C PRO A 174 49.23 -17.39 35.41
N TYR A 175 48.89 -18.42 36.17
CA TYR A 175 49.49 -18.69 37.47
C TYR A 175 50.96 -19.02 37.25
N VAL A 176 51.83 -18.04 37.50
CA VAL A 176 53.28 -18.24 37.61
C VAL A 176 53.49 -19.00 38.92
N TYR A 177 53.73 -20.32 38.81
CA TYR A 177 54.21 -21.14 39.92
C TYR A 177 55.62 -20.65 40.29
N ASN A 178 55.77 -20.14 41.51
CA ASN A 178 57.07 -19.92 42.13
C ASN A 178 57.21 -20.89 43.31
N GLN A 179 58.27 -21.72 43.19
CA GLN A 179 58.89 -22.64 44.15
C GLN A 179 58.22 -23.98 44.40
#